data_AF-A0A525C5D2-F1
#
_entry.id   AF-A0A525C5D2-F1
#
_cell.length_a   1.000
_cell.length_b   1.000
_cell.length_c   1.000
_cell.angle_alpha   90.00
_cell.angle_beta   90.00
_cell.angle_gamma   90.00
#
_symmetry.space_group_name_H-M   'P 1'
#
loop_
_entity.id
_entity.type
_entity.pdbx_description
1 polymer ?
#
loop_
_entity_poly.entity_id
_entity_poly.type
_entity_poly.pdbx_seq_one_letter_code
_entity_poly.pdbx_strand_id
1 'polypeptide(L)'
;MKKAILGVFVVVAMLVSGVVSAGHKVNIQKLVEDTQRMEQSGGKITLVWWIPDAYWKESFRQAPGMTQAQKDEFLKMVKDYTIICVMDGKIGNFGGVKTASRTEIMKNIILSVDGRKYKPLADSQISGDAKTFLGMMKPVMSNMLGQVGSGLEFMAFDGKNKKGAPLLNPMKKGAFTVTFLNKDYKWRLPLGSLLPPMQDPKTKEVFPGNYLYNPYTGKKLIRK
;
A
#
# COMPACT_ATOMS: atom_id res chain seq x y z
N MET A 1 16.15 30.82 7.46
CA MET A 1 14.69 30.56 7.34
C MET A 1 14.50 29.16 6.75
N LYS A 2 14.48 28.16 7.62
CA LYS A 2 14.29 26.74 7.32
C LYS A 2 13.15 26.27 8.23
N LYS A 3 12.25 25.44 7.70
CA LYS A 3 10.98 24.93 8.28
C LYS A 3 9.75 25.77 7.89
N ALA A 4 9.09 25.40 6.77
CA ALA A 4 7.65 25.60 6.56
C ALA A 4 7.19 25.07 5.18
N ILE A 5 7.46 23.81 4.82
CA ILE A 5 6.67 23.10 3.78
C ILE A 5 6.59 21.62 4.18
N LEU A 6 5.91 21.38 5.31
CA LEU A 6 5.44 20.06 5.71
C LEU A 6 4.03 20.28 6.24
N GLY A 7 3.10 20.47 5.33
CA GLY A 7 1.73 20.81 5.66
C GLY A 7 0.84 20.55 4.47
N VAL A 8 -0.27 19.87 4.75
CA VAL A 8 -1.35 19.46 3.83
C VAL A 8 -1.13 18.07 3.23
N PHE A 9 -1.44 17.02 4.00
CA PHE A 9 -2.18 15.82 3.53
C PHE A 9 -2.69 14.98 4.73
N VAL A 10 -3.23 15.66 5.74
CA VAL A 10 -3.99 15.02 6.82
C VAL A 10 -5.29 15.80 6.97
N VAL A 11 -6.38 15.04 7.20
CA VAL A 11 -7.74 15.40 7.61
C VAL A 11 -8.81 15.07 6.57
N VAL A 12 -9.44 13.90 6.75
CA VAL A 12 -10.89 13.85 6.97
C VAL A 12 -11.13 12.90 8.14
N ALA A 13 -11.43 13.47 9.31
CA ALA A 13 -11.91 12.77 10.49
C ALA A 13 -13.44 12.76 10.44
N MET A 14 -14.07 11.59 10.45
CA MET A 14 -15.44 11.45 10.94
C MET A 14 -15.39 10.85 12.35
N LEU A 15 -15.93 11.62 13.29
CA LEU A 15 -16.17 11.26 14.68
C LEU A 15 -17.22 10.14 14.74
N VAL A 16 -16.82 8.96 15.21
CA VAL A 16 -17.74 8.04 15.88
C VAL A 16 -17.04 7.52 17.13
N SER A 17 -17.43 8.08 18.26
CA SER A 17 -17.16 7.50 19.58
C SER A 17 -17.84 6.13 19.65
N GLY A 18 -17.04 5.07 19.69
CA GLY A 18 -17.53 3.70 19.74
C GLY A 18 -16.59 2.82 20.55
N VAL A 19 -17.10 2.36 21.70
CA VAL A 19 -16.72 1.23 22.55
C VAL A 19 -15.39 0.56 22.20
N VAL A 20 -14.45 0.59 23.15
CA VAL A 20 -13.21 -0.19 23.13
C VAL A 20 -13.56 -1.67 23.16
N SER A 21 -13.73 -2.27 21.98
CA SER A 21 -13.71 -3.72 21.82
C SER A 21 -12.28 -4.20 22.04
N ALA A 22 -12.12 -5.25 22.85
CA ALA A 22 -10.85 -5.91 23.16
C ALA A 22 -10.30 -6.74 21.97
N GLY A 23 -10.44 -6.22 20.75
CA GLY A 23 -9.84 -6.75 19.53
C GLY A 23 -8.92 -5.70 18.93
N HIS A 24 -7.73 -6.11 18.49
CA HIS A 24 -6.82 -5.23 17.76
C HIS A 24 -7.49 -4.72 16.48
N LYS A 25 -7.92 -3.45 16.48
CA LYS A 25 -8.47 -2.78 15.31
C LYS A 25 -7.31 -2.27 14.46
N VAL A 26 -7.21 -2.74 13.23
CA VAL A 26 -6.18 -2.27 12.28
C VAL A 26 -6.36 -0.77 12.06
N ASN A 27 -5.28 -0.03 12.21
CA ASN A 27 -5.25 1.40 11.88
C ASN A 27 -4.94 1.55 10.39
N ILE A 28 -5.93 1.97 9.60
CA ILE A 28 -5.80 2.08 8.15
C ILE A 28 -4.73 3.08 7.71
N GLN A 29 -4.49 4.17 8.46
CA GLN A 29 -3.41 5.12 8.14
C GLN A 29 -2.04 4.44 8.28
N LYS A 30 -1.82 3.71 9.38
CA LYS A 30 -0.58 2.93 9.56
C LYS A 30 -0.41 1.85 8.49
N LEU A 31 -1.51 1.27 8.01
CA LEU A 31 -1.46 0.31 6.91
C LEU A 31 -1.07 0.97 5.59
N VAL A 32 -1.59 2.16 5.30
CA VAL A 32 -1.17 2.97 4.13
C VAL A 32 0.32 3.32 4.24
N GLU A 33 0.78 3.79 5.40
CA GLU A 33 2.20 4.09 5.65
C GLU A 33 3.10 2.86 5.43
N ASP A 34 2.71 1.70 5.94
CA ASP A 34 3.46 0.46 5.80
C ASP A 34 3.57 0.01 4.34
N THR A 35 2.55 0.31 3.53
CA THR A 35 2.39 -0.19 2.17
C THR A 35 2.83 0.79 1.07
N GLN A 36 2.97 2.08 1.39
CA GLN A 36 3.45 3.11 0.47
C GLN A 36 4.95 3.34 0.58
N ARG A 37 5.58 3.65 -0.54
CA ARG A 37 6.93 4.23 -0.60
C ARG A 37 6.87 5.45 -1.50
N MET A 38 7.33 6.57 -0.99
CA MET A 38 7.33 7.83 -1.70
C MET A 38 8.73 8.42 -1.72
N GLU A 39 9.12 8.95 -2.87
CA GLU A 39 10.32 9.75 -3.03
C GLU A 39 9.93 11.12 -3.58
N GLN A 40 10.51 12.17 -3.02
CA GLN A 40 10.32 13.53 -3.50
C GLN A 40 11.67 14.24 -3.52
N SER A 41 12.11 14.69 -4.70
CA SER A 41 13.37 15.40 -4.87
C SER A 41 13.37 16.23 -6.14
N GLY A 42 13.86 17.48 -6.08
CA GLY A 42 14.04 18.35 -7.25
C GLY A 42 12.76 18.56 -8.07
N GLY A 43 11.60 18.65 -7.42
CA GLY A 43 10.30 18.79 -8.07
C GLY A 43 9.77 17.49 -8.71
N LYS A 44 10.49 16.37 -8.60
CA LYS A 44 9.96 15.04 -8.93
C LYS A 44 9.29 14.41 -7.71
N ILE A 45 8.21 13.69 -7.96
CA ILE A 45 7.47 12.90 -7.00
C ILE A 45 7.28 11.50 -7.60
N THR A 46 7.67 10.47 -6.86
CA THR A 46 7.40 9.08 -7.23
C THR A 46 6.72 8.41 -6.06
N LEU A 47 5.54 7.83 -6.29
CA LEU A 47 4.81 7.01 -5.34
C LEU A 47 4.76 5.58 -5.88
N VAL A 48 5.17 4.62 -5.07
CA VAL A 48 4.96 3.19 -5.30
C VAL A 48 4.16 2.64 -4.13
N TRP A 49 2.96 2.16 -4.41
CA TRP A 49 2.03 1.67 -3.41
C TRP A 49 1.63 0.23 -3.70
N TRP A 50 2.04 -0.68 -2.83
CA TRP A 50 1.49 -2.04 -2.85
C TRP A 50 0.13 -2.05 -2.15
N ILE A 51 -0.92 -2.54 -2.79
CA ILE A 51 -2.26 -2.56 -2.19
C ILE A 51 -2.64 -4.01 -1.84
N PRO A 52 -2.32 -4.49 -0.62
CA PRO A 52 -2.64 -5.86 -0.22
C PRO A 52 -4.15 -6.07 -0.03
N ASP A 53 -4.58 -7.33 -0.04
CA ASP A 53 -5.95 -7.74 0.30
C ASP A 53 -6.41 -7.19 1.67
N ALA A 54 -5.48 -7.11 2.63
CA ALA A 54 -5.72 -6.52 3.94
C ALA A 54 -6.16 -5.05 3.88
N TYR A 55 -5.63 -4.26 2.93
CA TYR A 55 -6.06 -2.87 2.75
C TYR A 55 -7.52 -2.81 2.30
N TRP A 56 -7.87 -3.57 1.26
CA TRP A 56 -9.24 -3.62 0.75
C TRP A 56 -10.24 -4.06 1.83
N LYS A 57 -9.91 -5.12 2.60
CA LYS A 57 -10.71 -5.59 3.73
C LYS A 57 -10.99 -4.48 4.75
N GLU A 58 -9.96 -3.74 5.15
CA GLU A 58 -10.12 -2.66 6.14
C GLU A 58 -10.82 -1.42 5.58
N SER A 59 -10.60 -1.08 4.31
CA SER A 59 -11.32 -0.01 3.62
C SER A 59 -12.83 -0.31 3.58
N PHE A 60 -13.22 -1.54 3.21
CA PHE A 60 -14.63 -1.90 3.14
C PHE A 60 -15.30 -2.09 4.49
N ARG A 61 -14.55 -2.46 5.53
CA ARG A 61 -15.08 -2.50 6.89
C ARG A 61 -15.58 -1.11 7.34
N GLN A 62 -14.99 -0.06 6.79
CA GLN A 62 -15.36 1.34 7.07
C GLN A 62 -16.32 1.93 6.03
N ALA A 63 -16.73 1.17 5.01
CA ALA A 63 -17.64 1.61 3.96
C ALA A 63 -19.10 1.19 4.30
N PRO A 64 -19.97 2.13 4.71
CA PRO A 64 -21.36 1.80 5.07
C PRO A 64 -22.23 1.45 3.86
N GLY A 65 -21.83 1.86 2.65
CA GLY A 65 -22.61 1.67 1.41
C GLY A 65 -22.42 0.32 0.70
N MET A 66 -21.74 -0.65 1.30
CA MET A 66 -21.50 -1.97 0.69
C MET A 66 -22.00 -3.10 1.58
N THR A 67 -22.76 -4.03 0.98
CA THR A 67 -23.15 -5.30 1.62
C THR A 67 -21.96 -6.24 1.73
N GLN A 68 -22.04 -7.24 2.62
CA GLN A 68 -20.96 -8.24 2.77
C GLN A 68 -20.72 -9.02 1.46
N ALA A 69 -21.79 -9.39 0.75
CA ALA A 69 -21.69 -10.09 -0.53
C ALA A 69 -20.90 -9.28 -1.57
N GLN A 70 -21.14 -7.98 -1.67
CA GLN A 70 -20.40 -7.08 -2.57
C GLN A 70 -18.91 -6.99 -2.20
N LYS A 71 -18.60 -7.00 -0.89
CA LYS A 71 -17.20 -7.00 -0.41
C LYS A 71 -16.49 -8.30 -0.75
N ASP A 72 -17.15 -9.43 -0.58
CA ASP A 72 -16.55 -10.74 -0.86
C ASP A 72 -16.35 -10.96 -2.37
N GLU A 73 -17.31 -10.53 -3.18
CA GLU A 73 -17.19 -10.51 -4.64
C GLU A 73 -16.02 -9.63 -5.09
N PHE A 74 -15.89 -8.44 -4.50
CA PHE A 74 -14.74 -7.57 -4.72
C PHE A 74 -13.42 -8.29 -4.41
N LEU A 75 -13.31 -8.83 -3.20
CA LEU A 75 -12.06 -9.46 -2.76
C LEU A 75 -11.72 -10.67 -3.63
N LYS A 76 -12.73 -11.37 -4.15
CA LYS A 76 -12.56 -12.46 -5.12
C LYS A 76 -12.00 -11.99 -6.45
N MET A 77 -12.34 -10.79 -6.93
CA MET A 77 -11.79 -10.23 -8.17
C MET A 77 -10.31 -9.86 -8.05
N VAL A 78 -9.89 -9.33 -6.89
CA VAL A 78 -8.52 -8.82 -6.71
C VAL A 78 -7.55 -9.84 -6.11
N LYS A 79 -8.02 -10.90 -5.43
CA LYS A 79 -7.15 -11.88 -4.75
C LYS A 79 -6.17 -12.62 -5.66
N ASP A 80 -6.50 -12.73 -6.95
CA ASP A 80 -5.67 -13.43 -7.93
C ASP A 80 -4.56 -12.53 -8.50
N TYR A 81 -4.48 -11.28 -8.04
CA TYR A 81 -3.51 -10.29 -8.48
C TYR A 81 -2.75 -9.68 -7.30
N THR A 82 -1.46 -9.44 -7.51
CA THR A 82 -0.71 -8.49 -6.68
C THR A 82 -0.84 -7.12 -7.33
N ILE A 83 -1.51 -6.18 -6.67
CA ILE A 83 -1.75 -4.84 -7.20
C ILE A 83 -0.67 -3.87 -6.68
N ILE A 84 0.07 -3.27 -7.60
CA ILE A 84 0.99 -2.17 -7.32
C ILE A 84 0.47 -0.94 -8.08
N CYS A 85 0.24 0.15 -7.36
CA CYS A 85 -0.08 1.43 -7.93
C CYS A 85 1.19 2.29 -7.99
N VAL A 86 1.45 2.93 -9.13
CA VAL A 86 2.61 3.81 -9.31
C VAL A 86 2.15 5.14 -9.86
N MET A 87 2.72 6.22 -9.31
CA MET A 87 2.69 7.53 -9.91
C MET A 87 4.12 8.04 -9.99
N ASP A 88 4.52 8.49 -11.17
CA ASP A 88 5.78 9.18 -11.39
C ASP A 88 5.47 10.53 -12.03
N GLY A 89 5.81 11.60 -11.33
CA GLY A 89 5.36 12.94 -11.67
C GLY A 89 6.44 13.99 -11.49
N LYS A 90 6.33 15.06 -12.28
CA LYS A 90 7.09 16.29 -12.10
C LYS A 90 6.13 17.44 -11.81
N ILE A 91 6.31 18.08 -10.67
CA ILE A 91 5.59 19.27 -10.25
C ILE A 91 6.23 20.48 -10.95
N GLY A 92 5.43 21.19 -11.74
CA GLY A 92 5.84 22.43 -12.40
C GLY A 92 5.84 23.62 -11.43
N ASN A 93 6.47 24.72 -11.84
CA ASN A 93 6.59 25.94 -11.01
C ASN A 93 5.24 26.54 -10.59
N PHE A 94 4.18 26.26 -11.34
CA PHE A 94 2.81 26.73 -11.09
C PHE A 94 1.89 25.63 -10.50
N GLY A 95 2.47 24.56 -9.94
CA GLY A 95 1.74 23.52 -9.21
C GLY A 95 1.12 22.40 -10.06
N GLY A 96 1.13 22.52 -11.39
CA GLY A 96 0.67 21.44 -12.28
C GLY A 96 1.58 20.21 -12.24
N VAL A 97 1.00 19.01 -12.29
CA VAL A 97 1.76 17.75 -12.26
C VAL A 97 1.75 17.08 -13.63
N LYS A 98 2.93 16.89 -14.23
CA LYS A 98 3.09 16.05 -15.44
C LYS A 98 3.48 14.64 -15.02
N THR A 99 2.68 13.65 -15.39
CA THR A 99 2.88 12.26 -14.95
C THR A 99 3.31 11.35 -16.10
N ALA A 100 4.06 10.29 -15.78
CA ALA A 100 4.43 9.26 -16.72
C ALA A 100 3.19 8.49 -17.20
N SER A 101 3.23 8.01 -18.45
CA SER A 101 2.17 7.18 -18.99
C SER A 101 2.18 5.77 -18.42
N ARG A 102 1.03 5.08 -18.48
CA ARG A 102 0.93 3.65 -18.13
C ARG A 102 1.97 2.80 -18.84
N THR A 103 2.18 3.03 -20.13
CA THR A 103 3.13 2.29 -20.96
C THR A 103 4.57 2.48 -20.48
N GLU A 104 4.95 3.71 -20.12
CA GLU A 104 6.26 3.98 -19.52
C GLU A 104 6.42 3.29 -18.17
N ILE A 105 5.39 3.31 -17.33
CA ILE A 105 5.41 2.62 -16.03
C ILE A 105 5.57 1.11 -16.21
N MET A 106 4.76 0.49 -17.08
CA MET A 106 4.82 -0.95 -17.37
C MET A 106 6.19 -1.40 -17.87
N LYS A 107 6.86 -0.58 -18.69
CA LYS A 107 8.19 -0.89 -19.23
C LYS A 107 9.28 -0.91 -18.15
N ASN A 108 9.12 -0.11 -17.10
CA ASN A 108 10.17 0.17 -16.12
C ASN A 108 9.94 -0.43 -14.74
N ILE A 109 8.79 -1.08 -14.50
CA ILE A 109 8.45 -1.70 -13.22
C ILE A 109 8.76 -3.19 -13.21
N ILE A 110 9.43 -3.66 -12.15
CA ILE A 110 9.70 -5.08 -11.90
C ILE A 110 9.39 -5.37 -10.43
N LEU A 111 8.58 -6.40 -10.18
CA LEU A 111 8.39 -6.94 -8.83
C LEU A 111 9.39 -8.07 -8.60
N SER A 112 10.14 -8.02 -7.50
CA SER A 112 11.11 -9.03 -7.10
C SER A 112 10.72 -9.67 -5.77
N VAL A 113 10.51 -10.99 -5.78
CA VAL A 113 10.12 -11.80 -4.61
C VAL A 113 11.00 -13.05 -4.57
N ASP A 114 11.65 -13.31 -3.43
CA ASP A 114 12.53 -14.48 -3.25
C ASP A 114 13.56 -14.67 -4.39
N GLY A 115 14.17 -13.57 -4.83
CA GLY A 115 15.15 -13.57 -5.93
C GLY A 115 14.58 -13.73 -7.34
N ARG A 116 13.26 -13.92 -7.49
CA ARG A 116 12.57 -14.02 -8.79
C ARG A 116 12.00 -12.69 -9.19
N LYS A 117 12.11 -12.37 -10.49
CA LYS A 117 11.57 -11.15 -11.10
C LYS A 117 10.25 -11.45 -11.81
N TYR A 118 9.28 -10.58 -11.60
CA TYR A 118 7.94 -10.62 -12.17
C TYR A 118 7.71 -9.31 -12.94
N LYS A 119 7.21 -9.43 -14.16
CA LYS A 119 6.75 -8.29 -14.96
C LYS A 119 5.26 -8.06 -14.71
N PRO A 120 4.76 -6.83 -14.88
CA PRO A 120 3.32 -6.59 -14.83
C PRO A 120 2.62 -7.37 -15.94
N LEU A 121 1.42 -7.85 -15.64
CA LEU A 121 0.55 -8.53 -16.58
C LEU A 121 0.10 -7.58 -17.69
N ALA A 122 0.06 -8.09 -18.92
CA ALA A 122 -0.60 -7.40 -20.02
C ALA A 122 -2.12 -7.41 -19.81
N ASP A 123 -2.83 -6.48 -20.45
CA ASP A 123 -4.28 -6.36 -20.34
C ASP A 123 -5.01 -7.64 -20.77
N SER A 124 -4.46 -8.43 -21.71
CA SER A 124 -5.03 -9.71 -22.12
C SER A 124 -4.92 -10.82 -21.06
N GLN A 125 -4.08 -10.63 -20.04
CA GLN A 125 -3.86 -11.59 -18.94
C GLN A 125 -4.64 -11.22 -17.67
N ILE A 126 -5.29 -10.06 -17.66
CA ILE A 126 -6.15 -9.59 -16.56
C ILE A 126 -7.59 -9.92 -16.92
N SER A 127 -8.35 -10.49 -15.98
CA SER A 127 -9.76 -10.81 -16.20
C SER A 127 -10.57 -9.54 -16.53
N GLY A 128 -11.67 -9.71 -17.27
CA GLY A 128 -12.54 -8.59 -17.65
C GLY A 128 -13.04 -7.82 -16.43
N ASP A 129 -13.44 -8.53 -15.39
CA ASP A 129 -13.95 -7.95 -14.15
C ASP A 129 -12.86 -7.18 -13.40
N ALA A 130 -11.67 -7.75 -13.23
CA ALA A 130 -10.57 -7.08 -12.55
C ALA A 130 -10.11 -5.84 -13.32
N LYS A 131 -10.09 -5.89 -14.66
CA LYS A 131 -9.74 -4.73 -15.50
C LYS A 131 -10.75 -3.61 -15.37
N THR A 132 -12.04 -3.93 -15.45
CA THR A 132 -13.14 -2.97 -15.25
C THR A 132 -13.01 -2.32 -13.88
N PHE A 133 -12.74 -3.15 -12.86
CA PHE A 133 -12.55 -2.68 -11.49
C PHE A 133 -11.37 -1.70 -11.35
N LEU A 134 -10.18 -2.09 -11.81
CA LEU A 134 -9.00 -1.21 -11.77
C LEU A 134 -9.23 0.09 -12.57
N GLY A 135 -10.00 0.03 -13.65
CA GLY A 135 -10.43 1.20 -14.41
C GLY A 135 -11.32 2.16 -13.61
N MET A 136 -12.27 1.63 -12.82
CA MET A 136 -13.12 2.42 -11.93
C MET A 136 -12.36 3.04 -10.76
N MET A 137 -11.22 2.45 -10.35
CA MET A 137 -10.44 3.00 -9.25
C MET A 137 -9.71 4.30 -9.60
N LYS A 138 -9.36 4.51 -10.87
CA LYS A 138 -8.71 5.76 -11.30
C LYS A 138 -9.54 7.01 -10.97
N PRO A 139 -10.81 7.15 -11.40
CA PRO A 139 -11.61 8.32 -11.07
C PRO A 139 -11.84 8.48 -9.56
N VAL A 140 -11.98 7.39 -8.81
CA VAL A 140 -12.05 7.45 -7.33
C VAL A 140 -10.79 8.08 -6.75
N MET A 141 -9.62 7.64 -7.18
CA MET A 141 -8.35 8.20 -6.73
C MET A 141 -8.18 9.65 -7.17
N SER A 142 -8.56 10.01 -8.40
CA SER A 142 -8.55 11.39 -8.89
C SER A 142 -9.43 12.30 -8.03
N ASN A 143 -10.64 11.85 -7.66
CA ASN A 143 -11.54 12.62 -6.82
C ASN A 143 -10.99 12.80 -5.40
N MET A 144 -10.28 11.79 -4.86
CA MET A 144 -9.72 11.84 -3.50
C MET A 144 -8.41 12.60 -3.41
N LEU A 145 -7.54 12.51 -4.42
CA LEU A 145 -6.14 12.99 -4.38
C LEU A 145 -5.84 14.05 -5.45
N GLY A 146 -6.85 14.52 -6.18
CA GLY A 146 -6.71 15.52 -7.23
C GLY A 146 -5.74 15.07 -8.33
N GLN A 147 -4.83 15.98 -8.73
CA GLN A 147 -3.86 15.72 -9.80
C GLN A 147 -2.88 14.56 -9.49
N VAL A 148 -2.59 14.31 -8.22
CA VAL A 148 -1.78 13.16 -7.81
C VAL A 148 -2.55 11.87 -8.08
N GLY A 149 -3.84 11.86 -7.73
CA GLY A 149 -4.74 10.74 -7.97
C GLY A 149 -4.93 10.41 -9.45
N SER A 150 -5.03 11.43 -10.31
CA SER A 150 -5.14 11.24 -11.76
C SER A 150 -3.88 10.66 -12.39
N GLY A 151 -2.73 10.83 -11.74
CA GLY A 151 -1.44 10.28 -12.17
C GLY A 151 -1.20 8.83 -11.77
N LEU A 152 -2.10 8.24 -10.98
CA LEU A 152 -1.93 6.88 -10.47
C LEU A 152 -2.26 5.83 -11.54
N GLU A 153 -1.30 4.96 -11.77
CA GLU A 153 -1.40 3.84 -12.69
C GLU A 153 -1.35 2.51 -11.95
N PHE A 154 -2.37 1.68 -12.15
CA PHE A 154 -2.50 0.38 -11.51
C PHE A 154 -1.85 -0.72 -12.35
N MET A 155 -0.87 -1.41 -11.76
CA MET A 155 -0.17 -2.55 -12.32
C MET A 155 -0.62 -3.82 -11.60
N ALA A 156 -1.11 -4.80 -12.35
CA ALA A 156 -1.39 -6.13 -11.84
C ALA A 156 -0.19 -7.03 -12.10
N PHE A 157 0.21 -7.82 -11.11
CA PHE A 157 1.13 -8.94 -11.23
C PHE A 157 0.39 -10.21 -10.84
N ASP A 158 0.95 -11.39 -11.14
CA ASP A 158 0.41 -12.65 -10.63
C ASP A 158 0.23 -12.57 -9.10
N GLY A 159 -0.97 -12.87 -8.61
CA GLY A 159 -1.25 -12.93 -7.17
C GLY A 159 -0.77 -14.22 -6.52
N LYS A 160 -0.36 -15.20 -7.32
CA LYS A 160 0.07 -16.54 -6.88
C LYS A 160 1.42 -16.89 -7.47
N ASN A 161 2.21 -17.65 -6.71
CA ASN A 161 3.44 -18.25 -7.21
C ASN A 161 3.14 -19.54 -8.01
N LYS A 162 4.18 -20.15 -8.59
CA LYS A 162 4.06 -21.40 -9.37
C LYS A 162 3.49 -22.60 -8.58
N LYS A 163 3.44 -22.53 -7.25
CA LYS A 163 2.86 -23.56 -6.38
C LYS A 163 1.41 -23.25 -5.99
N GLY A 164 0.80 -22.21 -6.57
CA GLY A 164 -0.57 -21.79 -6.28
C GLY A 164 -0.75 -21.02 -4.97
N ALA A 165 0.32 -20.84 -4.18
CA ALA A 165 0.27 -20.05 -2.94
C ALA A 165 0.35 -18.55 -3.25
N PRO A 166 -0.19 -17.66 -2.37
CA PRO A 166 -0.10 -16.22 -2.56
C PRO A 166 1.34 -15.76 -2.80
N LEU A 167 1.55 -14.91 -3.81
CA LEU A 167 2.87 -14.38 -4.15
C LEU A 167 3.40 -13.50 -3.02
N LEU A 168 2.57 -12.60 -2.50
CA LEU A 168 2.84 -11.78 -1.33
C LEU A 168 1.79 -12.07 -0.26
N ASN A 169 2.22 -12.16 1.00
CA ASN A 169 1.31 -12.33 2.14
C ASN A 169 1.67 -11.33 3.24
N PRO A 170 0.80 -10.35 3.53
CA PRO A 170 1.14 -9.27 4.46
C PRO A 170 1.29 -9.72 5.92
N MET A 171 0.88 -10.96 6.25
CA MET A 171 0.91 -11.54 7.59
C MET A 171 2.02 -12.58 7.79
N LYS A 172 2.74 -12.96 6.73
CA LYS A 172 3.83 -13.97 6.81
C LYS A 172 5.19 -13.31 6.71
N LYS A 173 6.20 -13.93 7.32
CA LYS A 173 7.59 -13.49 7.19
C LYS A 173 8.03 -13.51 5.72
N GLY A 174 8.73 -12.46 5.31
CA GLY A 174 9.25 -12.34 3.96
C GLY A 174 9.70 -10.93 3.65
N ALA A 175 10.13 -10.69 2.43
CA ALA A 175 10.42 -9.37 1.91
C ALA A 175 10.22 -9.38 0.40
N PHE A 176 9.93 -8.20 -0.15
CA PHE A 176 9.88 -8.03 -1.60
C PHE A 176 10.37 -6.63 -1.98
N THR A 177 10.72 -6.48 -3.24
CA THR A 177 11.19 -5.22 -3.81
C THR A 177 10.39 -4.92 -5.07
N VAL A 178 9.92 -3.68 -5.21
CA VAL A 178 9.49 -3.15 -6.50
C VAL A 178 10.63 -2.28 -7.00
N THR A 179 11.22 -2.65 -8.14
CA THR A 179 12.20 -1.83 -8.83
C THR A 179 11.48 -1.00 -9.89
N PHE A 180 11.63 0.32 -9.84
CA PHE A 180 11.05 1.24 -10.81
C PHE A 180 12.06 2.34 -11.17
N LEU A 181 12.30 2.54 -12.47
CA LEU A 181 13.34 3.46 -12.98
C LEU A 181 14.72 3.26 -12.30
N ASN A 182 15.14 1.99 -12.17
CA ASN A 182 16.39 1.57 -11.53
C ASN A 182 16.51 1.93 -10.03
N LYS A 183 15.40 2.27 -9.37
CA LYS A 183 15.34 2.47 -7.91
C LYS A 183 14.56 1.35 -7.23
N ASP A 184 15.07 0.91 -6.09
CA ASP A 184 14.45 -0.14 -5.29
C ASP A 184 13.56 0.41 -4.19
N TYR A 185 12.30 0.03 -4.23
CA TYR A 185 11.31 0.25 -3.17
C TYR A 185 11.13 -1.07 -2.42
N LYS A 186 11.42 -1.08 -1.11
CA LYS A 186 11.54 -2.34 -0.34
C LYS A 186 10.49 -2.44 0.76
N TRP A 187 9.95 -3.65 0.93
CA TRP A 187 9.02 -3.99 2.00
C TRP A 187 9.53 -5.19 2.79
N ARG A 188 9.33 -5.12 4.11
CA ARG A 188 9.55 -6.23 5.05
C ARG A 188 8.19 -6.71 5.53
N LEU A 189 8.04 -8.03 5.59
CA LEU A 189 6.82 -8.70 6.01
C LEU A 189 7.10 -9.55 7.27
N PRO A 190 6.11 -9.73 8.16
CA PRO A 190 4.74 -9.20 8.09
C PRO A 190 4.68 -7.66 8.26
N LEU A 191 3.59 -7.06 7.79
CA LEU A 191 3.31 -5.64 8.00
C LEU A 191 3.03 -5.39 9.48
N GLY A 192 3.72 -4.41 10.07
CA GLY A 192 3.64 -4.14 11.50
C GLY A 192 2.27 -3.59 11.91
N SER A 193 1.61 -2.88 10.99
CA SER A 193 0.28 -2.29 11.13
C SER A 193 -0.86 -3.31 11.20
N LEU A 194 -0.63 -4.56 10.76
CA LEU A 194 -1.60 -5.66 10.83
C LEU A 194 -1.42 -6.56 12.07
N LEU A 195 -0.41 -6.26 12.89
CA LEU A 195 -0.08 -7.06 14.06
C LEU A 195 -0.34 -6.25 15.33
N PRO A 196 -0.71 -6.91 16.44
CA PRO A 196 -0.76 -6.25 17.74
C PRO A 196 0.56 -5.53 18.04
N PRO A 197 0.51 -4.30 18.56
CA PRO A 197 1.71 -3.55 18.88
C PRO A 197 2.55 -4.29 19.93
N MET A 198 3.86 -4.10 19.83
CA MET A 198 4.82 -4.68 20.77
C MET A 198 5.23 -3.60 21.78
N GLN A 199 5.65 -4.01 22.98
CA GLN A 199 6.06 -3.13 24.05
C GLN A 199 7.37 -3.59 24.67
N ASP A 200 8.26 -2.65 24.97
CA ASP A 200 9.43 -2.94 25.81
C ASP A 200 8.98 -3.09 27.28
N PRO A 201 9.23 -4.24 27.93
CA PRO A 201 8.77 -4.47 29.30
C PRO A 201 9.39 -3.52 30.33
N LYS A 202 10.60 -2.99 30.04
CA LYS A 202 11.36 -2.09 30.91
C LYS A 202 10.96 -0.63 30.70
N THR A 203 10.96 -0.14 29.45
CA THR A 203 10.73 1.29 29.16
C THR A 203 9.27 1.63 28.87
N LYS A 204 8.42 0.62 28.64
CA LYS A 204 7.02 0.74 28.22
C LYS A 204 6.82 1.38 26.83
N GLU A 205 7.90 1.63 26.10
CA GLU A 205 7.87 2.13 24.73
C GLU A 205 7.17 1.13 23.78
N VAL A 206 6.39 1.66 22.82
CA VAL A 206 5.55 0.87 21.92
C VAL A 206 6.16 0.84 20.52
N PHE A 207 6.24 -0.35 19.95
CA PHE A 207 6.83 -0.63 18.64
C PHE A 207 5.80 -1.27 17.69
N PRO A 208 6.01 -1.17 16.36
CA PRO A 208 5.22 -1.91 15.39
C PRO A 208 5.23 -3.41 15.67
N GLY A 209 4.13 -4.10 15.33
CA GLY A 209 3.91 -5.50 15.71
C GLY A 209 4.91 -6.51 15.12
N ASN A 210 5.69 -6.09 14.13
CA ASN A 210 6.73 -6.89 13.47
C ASN A 210 8.13 -6.74 14.10
N TYR A 211 8.28 -5.98 15.19
CA TYR A 211 9.53 -5.88 15.95
C TYR A 211 9.65 -7.00 16.98
N LEU A 212 10.84 -7.61 17.07
CA LEU A 212 11.13 -8.67 18.05
C LEU A 212 11.89 -8.15 19.28
N TYR A 213 12.73 -7.14 19.09
CA TYR A 213 13.59 -6.55 20.11
C TYR A 213 13.52 -5.02 20.03
N ASN A 214 13.66 -4.35 21.17
CA ASN A 214 13.85 -2.91 21.20
C ASN A 214 15.23 -2.58 20.58
N PRO A 215 15.31 -1.74 19.53
CA PRO A 215 16.57 -1.40 18.88
C PRO A 215 17.54 -0.61 19.78
N TYR A 216 17.06 0.00 20.86
CA TYR A 216 17.86 0.81 21.78
C TYR A 216 18.30 0.04 23.02
N THR A 217 17.45 -0.84 23.56
CA THR A 217 17.75 -1.58 24.82
C THR A 217 18.21 -3.01 24.57
N GLY A 218 18.01 -3.54 23.36
CA GLY A 218 18.26 -4.95 23.01
C GLY A 218 17.31 -5.95 23.69
N LYS A 219 16.32 -5.48 24.47
CA LYS A 219 15.39 -6.36 25.18
C LYS A 219 14.33 -6.91 24.23
N LYS A 220 13.96 -8.17 24.47
CA LYS A 220 12.86 -8.83 23.76
C LYS A 220 11.55 -8.12 24.08
N LEU A 221 10.82 -7.74 23.04
CA LEU A 221 9.53 -7.07 23.19
C LEU A 221 8.43 -8.09 23.54
N ILE A 222 7.41 -7.63 24.25
CA ILE A 222 6.19 -8.39 24.57
C ILE A 222 4.99 -7.79 23.85
N ARG A 223 3.92 -8.57 23.63
CA ARG A 223 2.68 -8.00 23.09
C ARG A 223 2.05 -7.07 24.12
N LYS A 224 1.60 -5.90 23.67
CA LYS A 224 0.80 -4.99 24.49
C LYS A 224 -0.62 -5.50 24.65
#